data_AF-A0A0S8HHE2-F1
#
_entry.id   AF-A0A0S8HHE2-F1
#
_cell.length_a   1.000
_cell.length_b   1.000
_cell.length_c   1.000
_cell.angle_alpha   90.00
_cell.angle_beta   90.00
_cell.angle_gamma   90.00
#
_symmetry.space_group_name_H-M   'P 1'
#
loop_
_entity.id
_entity.type
_entity.pdbx_description
1 polymer ?
#
loop_
_entity_poly.entity_id
_entity_poly.type
_entity_poly.pdbx_seq_one_letter_code
_entity_poly.pdbx_strand_id
1 'polypeptide(L)'
;MLCIRHDITDPYFNLATEEYFLKKFSQEFLMLYINDPSVIIGKHQNVYAEINLDFVSKNHIKVVRRISGGGTVWHDHGNLNFSFIRNGKEGELVNFYDYSVPILGVLKRLG
;
A
#
# COMPACT_ATOMS: atom_id res chain seq x y z
N MET A 1 1.07 6.42 18.00
CA MET A 1 1.37 5.82 16.68
C MET A 1 2.84 5.37 16.65
N LEU A 2 3.09 4.09 16.36
CA LEU A 2 4.43 3.52 16.18
C LEU A 2 4.85 3.62 14.70
N CYS A 3 6.11 3.94 14.43
CA CYS A 3 6.62 3.98 13.07
C CYS A 3 7.38 2.68 12.76
N ILE A 4 6.99 1.99 11.68
CA ILE A 4 7.62 0.76 11.22
C ILE A 4 8.23 1.02 9.85
N ARG A 5 9.53 0.78 9.75
CA ARG A 5 10.29 0.79 8.50
C ARG A 5 11.13 -0.48 8.46
N HIS A 6 11.12 -1.16 7.32
CA HIS A 6 11.99 -2.29 7.06
C HIS A 6 12.49 -2.25 5.61
N ASP A 7 13.56 -2.98 5.33
CA ASP A 7 14.17 -3.00 3.99
C ASP A 7 13.68 -4.18 3.13
N ILE A 8 12.68 -4.94 3.60
CA ILE A 8 12.02 -6.00 2.79
C ILE A 8 11.24 -5.36 1.64
N THR A 9 11.51 -5.83 0.42
CA THR A 9 10.90 -5.31 -0.82
C THR A 9 9.85 -6.24 -1.43
N ASP A 10 9.60 -7.42 -0.85
CA ASP A 10 8.62 -8.34 -1.40
C ASP A 10 7.17 -7.82 -1.20
N PRO A 11 6.41 -7.50 -2.26
CA PRO A 11 5.06 -7.00 -2.13
C PRO A 11 4.12 -7.98 -1.42
N TYR A 12 4.34 -9.29 -1.53
CA TYR A 12 3.53 -10.28 -0.80
C TYR A 12 3.70 -10.12 0.71
N PHE A 13 4.94 -10.01 1.18
CA PHE A 13 5.25 -9.81 2.59
C PHE A 13 4.75 -8.44 3.09
N ASN A 14 4.98 -7.38 2.31
CA ASN A 14 4.65 -6.01 2.72
C ASN A 14 3.14 -5.82 2.88
N LEU A 15 2.34 -6.29 1.91
CA LEU A 15 0.88 -6.23 1.99
C LEU A 15 0.32 -7.16 3.08
N ALA A 16 0.91 -8.35 3.27
CA ALA A 16 0.51 -9.24 4.34
C ALA A 16 0.79 -8.63 5.72
N THR A 17 1.90 -7.91 5.87
CA THR A 17 2.27 -7.23 7.13
C THR A 17 1.32 -6.09 7.44
N GLU A 18 0.96 -5.28 6.44
CA GLU A 18 -0.07 -4.24 6.57
C GLU A 18 -1.40 -4.83 7.04
N GLU A 19 -1.88 -5.87 6.34
CA GLU A 19 -3.13 -6.55 6.70
C GLU A 19 -3.06 -7.18 8.09
N TYR A 20 -1.92 -7.77 8.46
CA TYR A 20 -1.73 -8.38 9.77
C TYR A 20 -1.82 -7.34 10.89
N PHE A 21 -1.12 -6.20 10.76
CA PHE A 21 -1.22 -5.14 11.75
C PHE A 21 -2.62 -4.56 11.85
N LEU A 22 -3.29 -4.34 10.71
CA LEU A 22 -4.67 -3.87 10.68
C LEU A 22 -5.63 -4.83 11.40
N LYS A 23 -5.47 -6.14 11.22
CA LYS A 23 -6.42 -7.14 11.72
C LYS A 23 -6.13 -7.65 13.13
N LYS A 24 -4.87 -7.56 13.59
CA LYS A 24 -4.43 -8.24 14.82
C LYS A 24 -4.10 -7.29 15.96
N PHE A 25 -3.98 -5.99 15.70
CA PHE A 25 -3.59 -5.03 16.72
C PHE A 25 -4.59 -3.88 16.79
N SER A 26 -4.82 -3.40 18.01
CA SER A 26 -5.49 -2.12 18.27
C SER A 26 -4.48 -0.96 18.40
N GLN A 27 -3.18 -1.23 18.25
CA GLN A 27 -2.15 -0.20 18.25
C GLN A 27 -2.17 0.54 16.91
N GLU A 28 -1.93 1.85 16.93
CA GLU A 28 -1.79 2.63 15.70
C GLU A 28 -0.37 2.58 15.14
N PHE A 29 -0.25 2.44 13.82
CA PHE A 29 1.02 2.35 13.10
C PHE A 29 1.08 3.33 11.92
N LEU A 30 2.30 3.80 11.63
CA LEU A 30 2.71 4.29 10.31
C LEU A 30 3.72 3.28 9.76
N MET A 31 3.40 2.65 8.64
CA MET A 31 4.33 1.81 7.91
C MET A 31 4.89 2.55 6.70
N LEU A 32 6.19 2.41 6.45
CA LEU A 32 6.85 2.89 5.25
C LEU A 32 7.59 1.72 4.58
N TYR A 33 7.32 1.46 3.30
CA TYR A 33 7.92 0.36 2.56
C TYR A 33 8.03 0.63 1.06
N ILE A 34 9.00 -0.01 0.43
CA ILE A 34 9.22 0.01 -1.03
C ILE A 34 9.01 -1.43 -1.52
N ASN A 35 8.34 -1.61 -2.66
CA ASN A 35 8.19 -2.93 -3.27
C ASN A 35 9.14 -3.10 -4.46
N ASP A 36 9.54 -4.33 -4.73
CA ASP A 36 10.07 -4.75 -6.03
C ASP A 36 9.05 -4.42 -7.15
N PRO A 37 9.49 -4.35 -8.43
CA PRO A 37 8.62 -4.23 -9.59
C PRO A 37 7.36 -5.10 -9.51
N SER A 38 6.22 -4.45 -9.34
CA SER A 38 4.97 -5.15 -9.05
C SER A 38 3.72 -4.37 -9.48
N VAL A 39 2.68 -5.12 -9.79
CA VAL A 39 1.34 -4.60 -10.06
C VAL A 39 0.45 -4.89 -8.85
N ILE A 40 -0.05 -3.84 -8.21
CA ILE A 40 -0.94 -3.95 -7.06
C ILE A 40 -2.39 -3.70 -7.51
N ILE A 41 -3.16 -4.78 -7.58
CA ILE A 41 -4.55 -4.80 -8.04
C ILE A 41 -5.48 -4.36 -6.92
N GLY A 42 -6.42 -3.47 -7.22
CA GLY A 42 -7.47 -3.07 -6.28
C GLY A 42 -8.38 -4.25 -5.90
N LYS A 43 -8.91 -4.26 -4.67
CA LYS A 43 -9.70 -5.38 -4.12
C LYS A 43 -10.77 -5.93 -5.06
N HIS A 44 -11.45 -5.06 -5.80
CA HIS A 44 -12.62 -5.42 -6.62
C HIS A 44 -12.36 -5.47 -8.13
N GLN A 45 -11.11 -5.29 -8.59
CA GLN A 45 -10.81 -5.25 -10.02
C GLN A 45 -10.62 -6.65 -10.64
N ASN A 46 -10.97 -6.77 -11.91
CA ASN A 46 -10.68 -7.94 -12.74
C ASN A 46 -9.22 -7.90 -13.18
N VAL A 47 -8.37 -8.78 -12.63
CA VAL A 47 -6.93 -8.80 -12.91
C VAL A 47 -6.64 -8.81 -14.41
N TYR A 48 -7.37 -9.64 -15.16
CA TYR A 48 -7.14 -9.85 -16.59
C TYR A 48 -7.46 -8.62 -17.45
N ALA A 49 -8.28 -7.69 -16.96
CA ALA A 49 -8.61 -6.45 -17.64
C ALA A 49 -7.61 -5.32 -17.32
N GLU A 50 -6.87 -5.43 -16.22
CA GLU A 50 -5.99 -4.37 -15.71
C GLU A 50 -4.53 -4.57 -16.11
N ILE A 51 -4.14 -5.77 -16.53
CA ILE A 51 -2.73 -6.11 -16.78
C ILE A 51 -2.50 -6.66 -18.18
N ASN A 52 -1.33 -6.35 -18.72
CA ASN A 52 -0.76 -7.08 -19.84
C ASN A 52 -0.14 -8.38 -19.32
N LEU A 53 -0.90 -9.48 -19.32
CA LEU A 53 -0.47 -10.79 -18.81
C LEU A 53 0.86 -11.25 -19.38
N ASP A 54 1.04 -11.12 -20.70
CA ASP A 54 2.25 -11.58 -21.38
C ASP A 54 3.48 -10.80 -20.91
N PHE A 55 3.37 -9.48 -20.80
CA PHE A 55 4.45 -8.64 -20.32
C PHE A 55 4.82 -8.95 -18.87
N VAL A 56 3.82 -9.08 -18.01
CA VAL A 56 4.01 -9.36 -16.58
C VAL A 56 4.66 -10.72 -16.37
N SER A 57 4.19 -11.74 -17.09
CA SER A 57 4.75 -13.10 -17.03
C SER A 57 6.19 -13.15 -17.53
N LYS A 58 6.47 -12.56 -18.71
CA LYS A 58 7.81 -12.54 -19.33
C LYS A 58 8.85 -11.81 -18.48
N ASN A 59 8.45 -10.76 -17.77
CA ASN A 59 9.35 -9.96 -16.94
C ASN A 59 9.34 -10.37 -15.46
N HIS A 60 8.68 -11.48 -15.10
CA HIS A 60 8.57 -11.96 -13.73
C HIS A 60 8.05 -10.90 -12.74
N ILE A 61 7.15 -10.04 -13.21
CA ILE A 61 6.55 -8.98 -12.41
C ILE A 61 5.53 -9.59 -11.45
N LYS A 62 5.65 -9.27 -10.16
CA LYS A 62 4.73 -9.77 -9.13
C LYS A 62 3.36 -9.08 -9.28
N VAL A 63 2.29 -9.86 -9.30
CA VAL A 63 0.91 -9.34 -9.28
C VAL A 63 0.27 -9.69 -7.95
N VAL A 64 -0.20 -8.69 -7.22
CA VAL A 64 -0.76 -8.87 -5.87
C VAL A 64 -2.06 -8.10 -5.74
N ARG A 65 -3.09 -8.70 -5.15
CA ARG A 65 -4.34 -8.01 -4.83
C ARG A 65 -4.28 -7.46 -3.40
N ARG A 66 -4.51 -6.17 -3.23
CA ARG A 66 -4.59 -5.53 -1.90
C ARG A 66 -6.00 -5.58 -1.31
N ILE A 67 -6.10 -5.31 -0.01
CA ILE A 67 -7.36 -5.35 0.74
C ILE A 67 -8.19 -4.06 0.65
N SER A 68 -7.63 -2.97 0.12
CA SER A 68 -8.35 -1.73 -0.12
C SER A 68 -8.94 -1.67 -1.55
N GLY A 69 -10.02 -0.91 -1.70
CA GLY A 69 -10.62 -0.60 -3.00
C GLY A 69 -9.75 0.35 -3.85
N GLY A 70 -10.32 0.88 -4.93
CA GLY A 70 -9.62 1.74 -5.88
C GLY A 70 -9.03 0.98 -7.07
N GLY A 71 -8.21 1.65 -7.88
CA GLY A 71 -7.64 1.13 -9.12
C GLY A 71 -6.36 0.28 -8.95
N THR A 72 -5.77 -0.09 -10.08
CA THR A 72 -4.50 -0.83 -10.15
C THR A 72 -3.34 0.15 -10.24
N VAL A 73 -2.25 -0.11 -9.52
CA VAL A 73 -1.06 0.75 -9.48
C VAL A 73 0.21 -0.06 -9.71
N TRP A 74 1.20 0.58 -10.32
CA TRP A 74 2.55 0.04 -10.53
C TRP A 74 3.48 0.51 -9.41
N HIS A 75 4.24 -0.41 -8.83
CA HIS A 75 5.31 -0.10 -7.89
C HIS A 75 6.67 -0.55 -8.44
N ASP A 76 7.71 0.19 -8.08
CA ASP A 76 9.12 -0.15 -8.25
C ASP A 76 9.95 0.46 -7.12
N HIS A 77 11.28 0.37 -7.21
CA HIS A 77 12.19 0.89 -6.20
C HIS A 77 12.17 2.42 -6.04
N GLY A 78 11.60 3.16 -7.01
CA GLY A 78 11.37 4.60 -6.90
C GLY A 78 10.07 4.96 -6.20
N ASN A 79 9.18 3.99 -5.96
CA ASN A 79 7.89 4.21 -5.32
C ASN A 79 7.92 3.87 -3.82
N LEU A 80 7.88 4.91 -2.99
CA LEU A 80 7.68 4.77 -1.54
C LEU A 80 6.19 4.67 -1.20
N ASN A 81 5.80 3.58 -0.56
CA ASN A 81 4.47 3.40 0.02
C ASN A 81 4.47 3.84 1.48
N PHE A 82 3.35 4.44 1.89
CA PHE A 82 3.07 4.74 3.29
C PHE A 82 1.67 4.24 3.65
N SER A 83 1.51 3.72 4.86
CA SER A 83 0.24 3.21 5.36
C SER A 83 -0.01 3.68 6.78
N PHE A 84 -1.09 4.41 6.98
CA PHE A 84 -1.59 4.78 8.30
C PHE A 84 -2.61 3.74 8.76
N ILE A 85 -2.25 2.99 9.78
CA ILE A 85 -3.13 1.99 10.40
C ILE A 85 -3.63 2.59 11.71
N ARG A 86 -4.91 2.97 11.74
CA ARG A 86 -5.56 3.57 12.91
C ARG A 86 -6.88 2.90 13.18
N ASN A 87 -7.30 2.89 14.43
CA ASN A 87 -8.66 2.54 14.78
C ASN A 87 -9.55 3.76 14.55
N GLY A 88 -10.69 3.56 13.92
CA GLY A 88 -11.72 4.58 13.79
C GLY A 88 -13.06 4.04 14.19
N LYS A 89 -14.04 4.93 14.33
CA LYS A 89 -15.43 4.55 14.51
C LYS A 89 -15.98 4.02 13.20
N GLU A 90 -16.87 3.05 13.28
CA GLU A 90 -17.61 2.56 12.12
C GLU A 90 -18.34 3.73 11.44
N GLY A 91 -18.24 3.81 10.11
CA GLY A 91 -18.75 4.94 9.33
C GLY A 91 -17.82 6.14 9.19
N GLU A 92 -16.75 6.25 9.99
CA GLU A 92 -15.75 7.34 9.95
C GLU A 92 -14.37 6.86 9.46
N LEU A 93 -14.30 5.66 8.88
CA LEU A 93 -13.03 4.99 8.55
C LEU A 93 -12.34 5.53 7.29
N VAL A 94 -13.06 6.28 6.44
CA VAL A 94 -12.55 6.75 5.15
C VAL A 94 -12.51 8.27 5.11
N ASN A 95 -11.33 8.84 5.43
CA ASN A 95 -11.07 10.27 5.28
C ASN A 95 -9.70 10.51 4.63
N PHE A 96 -9.66 10.59 3.31
CA PHE A 96 -8.42 10.81 2.56
C PHE A 96 -7.73 12.13 2.91
N TYR A 97 -8.49 13.17 3.26
CA TYR A 97 -7.92 14.47 3.58
C TYR A 97 -7.05 14.37 4.84
N ASP A 98 -7.59 13.84 5.93
CA ASP A 98 -6.90 13.75 7.22
C ASP A 98 -5.62 12.91 7.13
N TYR A 99 -5.64 11.82 6.35
CA TYR A 99 -4.46 10.97 6.15
C TYR A 99 -3.42 11.58 5.20
N SER A 100 -3.83 12.46 4.28
CA SER A 100 -2.93 13.10 3.32
C SER A 100 -2.26 14.37 3.88
N VAL A 101 -2.90 15.07 4.83
CA VAL A 101 -2.37 16.31 5.42
C VAL A 101 -0.94 16.16 5.97
N PRO A 102 -0.59 15.12 6.75
CA PRO A 102 0.78 14.94 7.24
C PRO A 102 1.79 14.77 6.10
N ILE A 103 1.43 14.05 5.04
CA ILE A 103 2.28 13.79 3.88
C ILE A 103 2.51 15.09 3.10
N LEU A 104 1.45 15.86 2.84
CA LEU A 104 1.56 17.18 2.23
C LEU A 104 2.47 18.11 3.05
N GLY A 105 2.37 18.06 4.38
CA GLY A 105 3.23 18.81 5.27
C GLY A 105 4.71 18.42 5.17
N VAL A 106 5.02 17.14 4.98
CA VAL A 106 6.38 16.66 4.72
C VAL A 106 6.87 17.16 3.37
N LEU A 107 6.10 16.94 2.30
CA LEU A 107 6.47 17.34 0.94
C LEU A 107 6.77 18.85 0.88
N LYS A 108 5.90 19.70 1.42
CA LYS A 108 6.11 21.16 1.48
C LYS A 108 7.41 21.58 2.17
N ARG A 109 7.91 20.79 3.14
CA ARG A 109 9.17 21.08 3.83
C ARG A 109 10.40 20.63 3.04
N LEU A 110 10.23 19.69 2.12
CA LEU A 110 11.31 19.16 1.28
C LEU A 110 11.59 20.03 0.04
N GLY A 111 10.69 20.97 -0.27
CA GLY A 111 10.77 21.86 -1.43
C GLY A 111 9.81 21.42 -2.53
#